data_AF-A0A6I1JBZ1-F1
#
_entry.id   AF-A0A6I1JBZ1-F1
#
_cell.length_a   1.000
_cell.length_b   1.000
_cell.length_c   1.000
_cell.angle_alpha   90.00
_cell.angle_beta   90.00
_cell.angle_gamma   90.00
#
_symmetry.space_group_name_H-M   'P 1'
#
loop_
_entity.id
_entity.type
_entity.pdbx_description
1 polymer ?
#
loop_
_entity_poly.entity_id
_entity_poly.type
_entity_poly.pdbx_seq_one_letter_code
_entity_poly.pdbx_strand_id
1 'polypeptide(L)'
;MAYIIPITAEDRRRLWHPRGTLCAVCRQPTRGFGWFDPHRSKQPRPSVWFCSMPCQSFWTRLARERFVMVDLTEEERAAITATMKRVALLMDEIGWATPLADLTEPQVRALIEEAVEGFREAMSDIARAQTPEVPF
;
A
#
# COMPACT_ATOMS: atom_id res chain seq x y z
N MET A 1 -26.99 -1.40 -38.98
CA MET A 1 -25.96 -2.46 -38.94
C MET A 1 -24.59 -1.81 -38.84
N ALA A 2 -23.98 -1.79 -37.65
CA ALA A 2 -22.63 -1.26 -37.48
C ALA A 2 -21.63 -2.31 -38.00
N TYR A 3 -20.88 -1.97 -39.04
CA TYR A 3 -19.84 -2.83 -39.59
C TYR A 3 -18.64 -2.82 -38.65
N ILE A 4 -18.39 -3.93 -37.96
CA ILE A 4 -17.20 -4.11 -37.13
C ILE A 4 -16.03 -4.35 -38.08
N ILE A 5 -15.22 -3.32 -38.32
CA ILE A 5 -13.98 -3.46 -39.08
C ILE A 5 -13.05 -4.38 -38.29
N PRO A 6 -12.55 -5.49 -38.87
CA PRO A 6 -11.64 -6.38 -38.16
C PRO A 6 -10.33 -5.67 -37.85
N ILE A 7 -10.01 -5.52 -36.56
CA ILE A 7 -8.76 -4.91 -36.10
C ILE A 7 -7.59 -5.79 -36.54
N THR A 8 -6.76 -5.27 -37.45
CA THR A 8 -5.60 -5.98 -37.99
C THR A 8 -4.52 -6.17 -36.91
N ALA A 9 -3.61 -7.13 -37.10
CA ALA A 9 -2.48 -7.33 -36.19
C ALA A 9 -1.58 -6.08 -36.11
N GLU A 10 -1.47 -5.32 -37.20
CA GLU A 10 -0.79 -4.02 -37.28
C GLU A 10 -1.51 -2.98 -36.40
N ASP A 11 -2.84 -2.91 -36.46
CA ASP A 11 -3.65 -2.00 -35.63
C ASP A 11 -3.60 -2.36 -34.15
N ARG A 12 -3.54 -3.66 -33.81
CA ARG A 12 -3.29 -4.11 -32.43
C ARG A 12 -1.91 -3.68 -31.92
N ARG A 13 -0.89 -3.69 -32.78
CA ARG A 13 0.46 -3.19 -32.43
C ARG A 13 0.49 -1.67 -32.28
N ARG A 14 -0.30 -0.93 -33.07
CA ARG A 14 -0.46 0.53 -32.98
C ARG A 14 -1.11 0.99 -31.67
N LEU A 15 -2.00 0.18 -31.10
CA LEU A 15 -2.66 0.46 -29.82
C LEU A 15 -1.74 0.30 -28.59
N TRP A 16 -0.64 -0.44 -28.72
CA TRP A 16 0.24 -0.79 -27.60
C TRP A 16 1.59 -0.07 -27.59
N HIS A 17 2.04 0.51 -28.71
CA HIS A 17 3.30 1.23 -28.73
C HIS A 17 3.08 2.74 -28.55
N PRO A 18 3.56 3.36 -27.46
CA PRO A 18 3.35 4.78 -27.20
C PRO A 18 4.34 5.61 -28.03
N ARG A 19 4.05 5.80 -29.32
CA ARG A 19 4.90 6.65 -30.16
C ARG A 19 4.90 8.08 -29.59
N GLY A 20 6.10 8.61 -29.31
CA GLY A 20 6.27 9.96 -28.76
C GLY A 20 6.31 10.07 -27.24
N THR A 21 6.13 8.98 -26.48
CA THR A 21 6.30 9.00 -25.03
C THR A 21 7.76 8.88 -24.64
N LEU A 22 8.20 9.73 -23.71
CA LEU A 22 9.54 9.70 -23.13
C LEU A 22 9.62 8.69 -21.99
N CYS A 23 10.79 8.07 -21.81
CA CYS A 23 11.07 7.18 -20.70
C CYS A 23 10.81 7.91 -19.37
N ALA A 24 10.00 7.31 -18.50
CA ALA A 24 9.67 7.90 -17.19
C ALA A 24 10.90 8.06 -16.26
N VAL A 25 12.01 7.36 -16.56
CA VAL A 25 13.25 7.42 -15.79
C VAL A 25 14.26 8.38 -16.43
N CYS A 26 14.72 8.09 -17.64
CA CYS A 26 15.84 8.81 -18.27
C CYS A 26 15.44 9.76 -19.41
N ARG A 27 14.13 9.92 -19.67
CA ARG A 27 13.56 10.78 -20.73
C ARG A 27 14.00 10.51 -22.17
N GLN A 28 14.73 9.42 -22.43
CA GLN A 28 15.01 8.95 -23.79
C GLN A 28 13.73 8.43 -24.48
N PRO A 29 13.67 8.38 -25.82
CA PRO A 29 12.55 7.75 -26.53
C PRO A 29 12.31 6.32 -26.03
N THR A 30 11.05 6.00 -25.77
CA THR A 30 10.65 4.67 -25.30
C THR A 30 10.90 3.60 -26.36
N ARG A 31 11.17 2.37 -25.92
CA ARG A 31 11.45 1.22 -26.80
C ARG A 31 10.51 0.03 -26.53
N GLY A 32 9.29 0.33 -26.09
CA GLY A 32 8.23 -0.67 -25.89
C GLY A 32 8.20 -1.37 -24.52
N PHE A 33 9.07 -1.01 -23.58
CA PHE A 33 8.97 -1.49 -22.19
C PHE A 33 7.93 -0.68 -21.43
N GLY A 34 6.98 -1.33 -20.78
CA GLY A 34 5.88 -0.67 -20.06
C GLY A 34 5.68 -1.24 -18.66
N TRP A 35 5.05 -0.45 -17.79
CA TRP A 35 4.59 -0.89 -16.47
C TRP A 35 3.16 -0.39 -16.26
N PHE A 36 2.31 -1.29 -15.78
CA PHE A 36 0.94 -1.00 -15.40
C PHE A 36 0.83 -1.03 -13.89
N ASP A 37 0.07 -0.08 -13.33
CA ASP A 37 -0.27 -0.10 -11.90
C ASP A 37 -1.02 -1.40 -11.56
N PRO A 38 -0.45 -2.28 -10.71
CA PRO A 38 -1.07 -3.56 -10.36
C PRO A 38 -2.28 -3.39 -9.42
N HIS A 39 -2.38 -2.27 -8.70
CA HIS A 39 -3.45 -2.03 -7.72
C HIS A 39 -4.71 -1.44 -8.34
N ARG A 40 -4.62 -0.85 -9.54
CA ARG A 40 -5.78 -0.36 -10.28
C ARG A 40 -6.25 -1.40 -11.29
N SER A 41 -7.27 -2.16 -10.93
CA SER A 41 -7.84 -3.18 -11.82
C SER A 41 -8.72 -2.60 -12.94
N LYS A 42 -9.35 -1.44 -12.72
CA LYS A 42 -10.27 -0.77 -13.68
C LYS A 42 -9.51 0.03 -14.75
N GLN A 43 -9.98 -0.03 -16.00
CA GLN A 43 -9.43 0.74 -17.12
C GLN A 43 -9.99 2.17 -17.18
N PRO A 44 -9.21 3.16 -17.67
CA PRO A 44 -7.82 3.04 -18.12
C PRO A 44 -6.84 2.96 -16.94
N ARG A 45 -5.94 1.98 -16.99
CA ARG A 45 -4.86 1.87 -15.99
C ARG A 45 -3.77 2.89 -16.34
N PRO A 46 -3.24 3.67 -15.38
CA PRO A 46 -2.06 4.47 -15.64
C PRO A 46 -0.91 3.58 -16.11
N SER A 47 -0.42 3.81 -17.33
CA SER A 47 0.71 3.10 -17.91
C SER A 47 1.90 4.05 -18.02
N VAL A 48 3.06 3.64 -17.51
CA VAL A 48 4.33 4.33 -17.77
C VAL A 48 5.19 3.48 -18.69
N TRP A 49 6.10 4.14 -19.41
CA TRP A 49 6.87 3.53 -20.49
C TRP A 49 8.36 3.84 -20.36
N PHE A 50 9.20 2.95 -20.88
CA PHE A 50 10.65 2.98 -20.68
C PHE A 50 11.44 2.68 -21.96
N CYS A 51 12.70 3.12 -21.97
CA CYS A 51 13.62 2.87 -23.07
C CYS A 51 14.35 1.52 -22.97
N SER A 52 14.34 0.85 -21.80
CA SER A 52 15.09 -0.39 -21.54
C SER A 52 14.57 -1.15 -20.32
N MET A 53 14.89 -2.45 -20.22
CA MET A 53 14.62 -3.27 -19.03
C MET A 53 15.21 -2.65 -17.75
N PRO A 54 16.47 -2.15 -17.70
CA PRO A 54 16.99 -1.47 -16.51
C PRO A 54 16.14 -0.30 -16.02
N CYS A 55 15.63 0.55 -16.93
CA CYS A 55 14.74 1.65 -16.54
C CYS A 55 13.40 1.13 -15.99
N GLN A 56 12.85 0.08 -16.59
CA GLN A 56 11.63 -0.56 -16.09
C GLN A 56 11.85 -1.20 -14.71
N SER A 57 12.96 -1.91 -14.50
CA SER A 57 13.30 -2.56 -13.22
C SER A 57 13.52 -1.52 -12.12
N PHE A 58 14.24 -0.44 -12.41
CA PHE A 58 14.43 0.68 -11.49
C PHE A 58 13.09 1.27 -11.05
N TRP A 59 12.21 1.57 -12.02
CA TRP A 59 10.88 2.09 -11.72
C TRP A 59 10.03 1.10 -10.92
N THR A 60 10.07 -0.19 -11.25
CA THR A 60 9.30 -1.22 -10.53
C THR A 60 9.72 -1.32 -9.07
N ARG A 61 11.02 -1.18 -8.77
CA ARG A 61 11.52 -1.13 -7.39
C ARG A 61 10.99 0.11 -6.66
N LEU A 62 11.12 1.29 -7.26
CA LEU A 62 10.62 2.54 -6.69
C LEU A 62 9.09 2.52 -6.48
N ALA A 63 8.35 1.98 -7.44
CA ALA A 63 6.90 1.87 -7.37
C ALA A 63 6.46 0.90 -6.27
N ARG A 64 7.20 -0.20 -6.06
CA ARG A 64 6.97 -1.07 -4.89
C ARG A 64 7.20 -0.29 -3.61
N GLU A 65 8.36 0.34 -3.43
CA GLU A 65 8.64 1.14 -2.21
C GLU A 65 7.58 2.22 -1.91
N ARG A 66 6.97 2.83 -2.94
CA ARG A 66 5.91 3.84 -2.78
C ARG A 66 4.50 3.29 -2.51
N PHE A 67 4.22 2.05 -2.89
CA PHE A 67 2.90 1.41 -2.78
C PHE A 67 2.90 0.13 -1.94
N VAL A 68 4.03 -0.21 -1.32
CA VAL A 68 4.17 -1.39 -0.46
C VAL A 68 3.18 -1.23 0.69
N MET A 69 2.30 -2.23 0.83
CA MET A 69 1.65 -2.62 2.08
C MET A 69 2.60 -2.30 3.23
N VAL A 70 2.16 -1.54 4.24
CA VAL A 70 3.02 -1.24 5.40
C VAL A 70 3.44 -2.58 6.02
N ASP A 71 4.66 -3.01 5.71
CA ASP A 71 5.26 -4.19 6.31
C ASP A 71 5.60 -3.79 7.74
N LEU A 72 4.75 -4.23 8.66
CA LEU A 72 4.95 -3.97 10.08
C LEU A 72 6.29 -4.55 10.51
N THR A 73 7.11 -3.75 11.18
CA THR A 73 8.35 -4.22 11.81
C THR A 73 8.03 -5.24 12.90
N GLU A 74 9.03 -6.01 13.33
CA GLU A 74 8.84 -6.98 14.42
C GLU A 74 8.40 -6.29 15.72
N GLU A 75 8.91 -5.08 15.97
CA GLU A 75 8.50 -4.21 17.07
C GLU A 75 7.03 -3.78 16.94
N GLU A 76 6.61 -3.36 15.75
CA GLU A 76 5.21 -2.97 15.50
C GLU A 76 4.26 -4.16 15.64
N ARG A 77 4.67 -5.36 15.23
CA ARG A 77 3.91 -6.62 15.46
C ARG A 77 3.81 -6.96 16.94
N ALA A 78 4.90 -6.80 17.69
CA ALA A 78 4.92 -7.01 19.13
C ALA A 78 4.01 -5.99 19.84
N ALA A 79 4.06 -4.72 19.43
CA ALA A 79 3.20 -3.66 19.97
C ALA A 79 1.71 -3.95 19.71
N ILE A 80 1.34 -4.36 18.49
CA ILE A 80 -0.04 -4.79 18.19
C ILE A 80 -0.49 -5.91 19.13
N THR A 81 0.36 -6.91 19.35
CA THR A 81 0.07 -8.04 20.25
C THR A 81 -0.12 -7.58 21.69
N ALA A 82 0.71 -6.66 22.17
CA ALA A 82 0.59 -6.09 23.51
C ALA A 82 -0.73 -5.30 23.70
N THR A 83 -1.16 -4.57 22.67
CA THR A 83 -2.41 -3.79 22.68
C THR A 83 -3.67 -4.65 22.69
N MET A 84 -3.63 -5.89 22.18
CA MET A 84 -4.82 -6.75 22.06
C MET A 84 -5.59 -6.91 23.38
N LYS A 85 -4.89 -6.98 24.51
CA LYS A 85 -5.53 -7.13 25.82
C LYS A 85 -6.35 -5.89 26.21
N ARG A 86 -5.83 -4.69 25.96
CA ARG A 86 -6.51 -3.41 26.23
C ARG A 86 -7.81 -3.31 25.42
N VAL A 87 -7.71 -3.59 24.12
CA VAL A 87 -8.87 -3.65 23.21
C VAL A 87 -9.89 -4.70 23.65
N ALA A 88 -9.44 -5.88 24.09
CA ALA A 88 -10.33 -6.95 24.55
C ALA A 88 -11.11 -6.57 25.81
N LEU A 89 -10.50 -5.84 26.75
CA LEU A 89 -11.18 -5.33 27.95
C LEU A 89 -12.24 -4.30 27.58
N LEU A 90 -11.92 -3.36 26.69
CA LEU A 90 -12.90 -2.38 26.22
C LEU A 90 -14.05 -3.04 25.44
N MET A 91 -13.78 -4.08 24.66
CA MET A 91 -14.83 -4.86 23.98
C MET A 91 -15.68 -5.69 24.96
N ASP A 92 -15.16 -6.05 26.13
CA ASP A 92 -15.93 -6.69 27.20
C ASP A 92 -16.94 -5.70 27.81
N GLU A 93 -16.53 -4.44 28.01
CA GLU A 93 -17.42 -3.36 28.46
C GLU A 93 -18.49 -3.00 27.43
N ILE A 94 -18.14 -2.98 26.15
CA ILE A 94 -19.06 -2.74 25.03
C ILE A 94 -20.00 -3.95 24.80
N GLY A 95 -19.53 -5.16 25.11
CA GLY A 95 -20.21 -6.41 24.88
C GLY A 95 -19.83 -7.06 23.54
N TRP A 96 -19.21 -8.24 23.60
CA TRP A 96 -18.76 -9.02 22.44
C TRP A 96 -19.87 -9.44 21.47
N ALA A 97 -21.13 -9.47 21.92
CA ALA A 97 -22.27 -9.81 21.08
C ALA A 97 -22.71 -8.66 20.15
N THR A 98 -22.25 -7.43 20.42
CA THR A 98 -22.61 -6.25 19.64
C THR A 98 -21.86 -6.28 18.30
N PRO A 99 -22.55 -6.31 17.15
CA PRO A 99 -21.90 -6.21 15.85
C PRO A 99 -21.14 -4.88 15.71
N LEU A 100 -19.97 -4.88 15.08
CA LEU A 100 -19.20 -3.64 14.86
C LEU A 100 -19.99 -2.56 14.13
N ALA A 101 -20.94 -2.95 13.27
CA ALA A 101 -21.80 -2.02 12.53
C ALA A 101 -22.83 -1.28 13.42
N ASP A 102 -23.12 -1.83 14.61
CA ASP A 102 -24.09 -1.29 15.54
C ASP A 102 -23.44 -0.50 16.69
N LEU A 103 -22.12 -0.36 16.67
CA LEU A 103 -21.40 0.48 17.62
C LEU A 103 -21.76 1.96 17.43
N THR A 104 -22.05 2.62 18.54
CA THR A 104 -22.26 4.07 18.56
C THR A 104 -20.97 4.82 18.28
N GLU A 105 -21.07 6.06 17.81
CA GLU A 105 -19.89 6.91 17.55
C GLU A 105 -18.94 7.00 18.76
N PRO A 106 -19.41 7.19 20.02
CA PRO A 106 -18.52 7.20 21.18
C PRO A 106 -17.79 5.88 21.40
N GLN A 107 -18.43 4.73 21.15
CA GLN A 107 -17.81 3.41 21.31
C GLN A 107 -16.72 3.17 20.26
N VAL A 108 -16.98 3.52 18.99
CA VAL A 108 -15.97 3.42 17.93
C VAL A 108 -14.80 4.34 18.23
N ARG A 109 -15.06 5.57 18.69
CA ARG A 109 -14.02 6.51 19.07
C ARG A 109 -13.15 5.97 20.20
N ALA A 110 -13.76 5.48 21.28
CA ALA A 110 -13.05 4.88 22.40
C ALA A 110 -12.18 3.70 21.96
N LEU A 111 -12.70 2.84 21.08
CA LEU A 111 -11.97 1.69 20.54
C LEU A 111 -10.72 2.10 19.75
N ILE A 112 -10.82 3.14 18.93
CA ILE A 112 -9.69 3.66 18.15
C ILE A 112 -8.66 4.32 19.07
N GLU A 113 -9.10 5.14 20.02
CA GLU A 113 -8.24 5.84 20.96
C GLU A 113 -7.44 4.84 21.82
N GLU A 114 -8.11 3.83 22.38
CA GLU A 114 -7.50 2.77 23.19
C GLU A 114 -6.48 1.95 22.40
N ALA A 115 -6.79 1.62 21.14
CA ALA A 115 -5.88 0.90 20.27
C ALA A 115 -4.62 1.72 19.91
N VAL A 116 -4.78 3.01 19.61
CA VAL A 116 -3.65 3.90 19.26
C VAL A 116 -2.79 4.17 20.49
N GLU A 117 -3.41 4.40 21.66
CA GLU A 117 -2.68 4.64 22.90
C GLU A 117 -1.89 3.40 23.33
N GLY A 118 -2.52 2.23 23.37
CA GLY A 118 -1.84 0.98 23.71
C GLY A 118 -0.67 0.66 22.78
N PHE A 119 -0.83 0.93 21.48
CA PHE A 119 0.26 0.74 20.51
C PHE A 119 1.44 1.69 20.79
N ARG A 120 1.17 2.98 21.03
CA ARG A 120 2.20 3.98 21.31
C ARG A 120 2.95 3.70 22.60
N GLU A 121 2.23 3.28 23.63
CA GLU A 121 2.81 2.89 24.92
C GLU A 121 3.73 1.67 24.75
N ALA A 122 3.26 0.62 24.06
CA ALA A 122 4.07 -0.56 23.80
C ALA A 122 5.33 -0.25 22.96
N MET A 123 5.21 0.60 21.93
CA MET A 123 6.36 1.06 21.14
C MET A 123 7.37 1.85 21.99
N SER A 124 6.89 2.70 22.90
CA SER A 124 7.74 3.45 23.83
C SER A 124 8.52 2.52 24.76
N ASP A 125 7.87 1.50 25.31
CA ASP A 125 8.51 0.52 26.19
C ASP A 125 9.53 -0.35 25.44
N ILE A 126 9.21 -0.78 24.22
CA ILE A 126 10.16 -1.50 23.36
C ILE A 126 11.40 -0.63 23.09
N ALA A 127 11.21 0.65 22.72
CA ALA A 127 12.31 1.56 22.45
C ALA A 127 13.19 1.80 23.69
N ARG A 128 12.57 1.94 24.88
CA ARG A 128 13.29 2.05 26.16
C ARG A 128 14.11 0.80 26.47
N ALA A 129 13.55 -0.39 26.25
CA ALA A 129 14.24 -1.66 26.50
C ALA A 129 15.44 -1.88 25.55
N GLN A 130 15.39 -1.31 24.34
CA GLN A 130 16.46 -1.42 23.35
C GLN A 130 17.54 -0.35 23.49
N THR A 131 17.30 0.70 24.28
CA THR A 131 18.29 1.78 24.48
C THR A 131 19.23 1.38 25.63
N PRO A 132 20.52 1.09 25.39
CA PRO A 132 21.46 0.87 26.48
C PRO A 132 21.56 2.17 27.31
N GLU A 133 21.43 2.05 28.64
CA GLU A 133 21.68 3.17 29.54
C GLU A 133 23.09 3.72 29.25
N VAL A 134 23.17 4.96 28.75
CA VAL A 134 24.44 5.65 28.56
C VAL A 134 24.85 6.14 29.95
N PRO A 135 25.93 5.59 30.56
CA PRO A 135 26.42 6.10 31.83
C PRO A 135 26.94 7.52 31.58
N PHE A 136 26.40 8.47 32.35
CA PHE A 136 26.85 9.86 32.35
C PHE A 136 28.22 10.01 33.00
#